data_AF-A0AAV4GEP0-F1
#
_entry.id   AF-A0AAV4GEP0-F1
#
_cell.length_a   1.000
_cell.length_b   1.000
_cell.length_c   1.000
_cell.angle_alpha   90.00
_cell.angle_beta   90.00
_cell.angle_gamma   90.00
#
_symmetry.space_group_name_H-M   'P 1'
#
loop_
_entity.id
_entity.type
_entity.pdbx_description
1 polymer ?
#
loop_
_entity_poly.entity_id
_entity_poly.type
_entity_poly.pdbx_seq_one_letter_code
_entity_poly.pdbx_strand_id
1 'polypeptide(L)'
;MNSLKTNDNIRTISRKEQVTIFSLRTQHEPLNYHLNRINPQHPRMCPLCNDQFETTDHLLLHCPNLDDLRQDLLPPTPDITNILYSTTDQLKNTSKFYHMAMGRRANAHRLLD
;
A
#
# COMPACT_ATOMS: atom_id res chain seq x y z
N MET A 1 -0.58 -16.45 13.84
CA MET A 1 -1.83 -15.66 13.73
C MET A 1 -1.55 -14.27 14.26
N ASN A 2 -1.60 -13.24 13.41
CA ASN A 2 -1.50 -11.85 13.85
C ASN A 2 -2.81 -11.46 14.54
N SER A 3 -2.85 -11.50 15.87
CA SER A 3 -4.00 -11.01 16.62
C SER A 3 -3.99 -9.49 16.63
N LEU A 4 -5.13 -8.87 16.29
CA LEU A 4 -5.30 -7.44 16.44
C LEU A 4 -5.22 -7.11 17.93
N LYS A 5 -4.16 -6.39 18.33
CA LYS A 5 -4.01 -5.90 19.71
C LYS A 5 -5.27 -5.14 20.11
N THR A 6 -5.70 -5.28 21.35
CA THR A 6 -6.95 -4.68 21.85
C THR A 6 -6.99 -3.15 21.71
N ASN A 7 -5.83 -2.49 21.72
CA ASN A 7 -5.67 -1.04 21.56
C ASN A 7 -5.28 -0.60 20.13
N ASP A 8 -5.56 -1.41 19.11
CA ASP A 8 -5.24 -1.06 17.73
C ASP A 8 -6.30 -0.11 17.15
N ASN A 9 -5.86 1.09 16.73
CA ASN A 9 -6.71 2.12 16.16
C ASN A 9 -7.40 1.69 14.86
N ILE A 10 -6.96 0.60 14.22
CA ILE A 10 -7.66 0.00 13.08
C ILE A 10 -9.13 -0.33 13.42
N ARG A 11 -9.49 -0.57 14.67
CA ARG A 11 -10.89 -0.84 15.05
C ARG A 11 -11.81 0.39 14.95
N THR A 12 -11.22 1.59 14.85
CA THR A 12 -11.93 2.87 14.87
C THR A 12 -12.18 3.46 13.47
N ILE A 13 -11.56 2.89 12.43
CA ILE A 13 -11.76 3.31 11.03
C ILE A 13 -12.85 2.44 10.36
N SER A 14 -13.34 2.86 9.19
CA SER A 14 -14.41 2.15 8.47
C SER A 14 -13.97 0.76 8.03
N ARG A 15 -14.93 -0.14 7.75
CA ARG A 15 -14.62 -1.51 7.32
C ARG A 15 -13.75 -1.56 6.06
N LYS A 16 -13.96 -0.64 5.11
CA LYS A 16 -13.16 -0.55 3.88
C LYS A 16 -11.71 -0.22 4.22
N GLU A 17 -11.49 0.78 5.07
CA GLU A 17 -10.15 1.18 5.49
C GLU A 17 -9.47 0.09 6.33
N GLN A 18 -10.22 -0.61 7.19
CA GLN A 18 -9.72 -1.77 7.93
C GLN A 18 -9.16 -2.85 7.02
N VAL A 19 -9.90 -3.21 5.96
CA VAL A 19 -9.47 -4.23 4.99
C VAL A 19 -8.18 -3.77 4.32
N THR A 20 -8.11 -2.53 3.84
CA THR A 20 -6.89 -1.95 3.26
C THR A 20 -5.70 -2.04 4.22
N ILE A 21 -5.83 -1.54 5.45
CA ILE A 21 -4.73 -1.56 6.42
C ILE A 21 -4.32 -2.99 6.78
N PHE A 22 -5.28 -3.90 6.94
CA PHE A 22 -5.00 -5.29 7.26
C PHE A 22 -4.26 -6.01 6.12
N SER A 23 -4.69 -5.81 4.89
CA SER A 23 -4.07 -6.40 3.70
C SER A 23 -2.65 -5.85 3.50
N LEU A 24 -2.40 -4.55 3.73
CA LEU A 24 -1.06 -3.96 3.74
C LEU A 24 -0.16 -4.59 4.80
N ARG A 25 -0.64 -4.70 6.05
CA ARG A 25 0.12 -5.30 7.17
C ARG A 25 0.46 -6.77 6.95
N THR A 26 -0.38 -7.50 6.22
CA THR A 26 -0.18 -8.93 5.94
C THR A 26 0.42 -9.17 4.55
N GLN A 27 0.68 -8.12 3.78
CA GLN A 27 1.22 -8.19 2.41
C GLN A 27 0.38 -9.06 1.46
N HIS A 28 -0.96 -8.98 1.59
CA HIS A 28 -1.94 -9.64 0.72
C HIS A 28 -2.59 -8.67 -0.27
N GLU A 29 -1.88 -7.60 -0.63
CA GLU A 29 -2.32 -6.68 -1.67
C GLU A 29 -2.02 -7.24 -3.07
N PRO A 30 -2.83 -6.92 -4.09
CA PRO A 30 -2.65 -7.39 -5.47
C PRO A 30 -1.52 -6.64 -6.19
N LEU A 31 -0.38 -6.46 -5.52
CA LEU A 31 0.84 -5.92 -6.10
C LEU A 31 1.57 -7.02 -6.88
N ASN A 32 2.30 -6.61 -7.90
CA ASN A 32 2.89 -7.52 -8.88
C ASN A 32 3.85 -8.53 -8.24
N TYR A 33 4.60 -8.16 -7.21
CA TYR A 33 5.44 -9.13 -6.49
C TYR A 33 4.62 -10.19 -5.75
N HIS A 34 3.51 -9.81 -5.11
CA HIS A 34 2.60 -10.77 -4.45
C HIS A 34 1.97 -11.71 -5.48
N LEU A 35 1.49 -11.18 -6.60
CA LEU A 35 0.89 -11.98 -7.68
C LEU A 35 1.91 -12.93 -8.32
N ASN A 36 3.15 -12.49 -8.52
CA ASN A 36 4.24 -13.32 -9.05
C ASN A 36 4.56 -14.52 -8.14
N ARG A 37 4.44 -14.37 -6.80
CA ARG A 37 4.61 -15.49 -5.85
C ARG A 37 3.54 -16.57 -6.00
N ILE A 38 2.35 -16.21 -6.48
CA ILE A 38 1.23 -17.14 -6.73
C ILE A 38 1.35 -17.72 -8.14
N ASN A 39 1.66 -16.88 -9.13
CA ASN A 39 1.87 -17.26 -10.52
C ASN A 39 3.19 -16.67 -11.04
N PRO A 40 4.26 -17.48 -11.20
CA PRO A 40 5.56 -16.99 -11.65
C PRO A 40 5.59 -16.34 -13.04
N GLN A 41 4.57 -16.56 -13.89
CA GLN A 41 4.44 -15.89 -15.19
C GLN A 41 3.94 -14.45 -15.06
N HIS A 42 3.33 -14.06 -13.94
CA HIS A 42 2.86 -12.70 -13.71
C HIS A 42 4.05 -11.75 -13.53
N PRO A 43 4.10 -10.57 -14.17
CA PRO A 43 5.21 -9.64 -14.01
C PRO A 43 5.34 -9.19 -12.55
N ARG A 44 6.56 -9.06 -12.04
CA ARG A 44 6.84 -8.62 -10.66
C ARG A 44 7.15 -7.12 -10.52
N MET A 45 7.36 -6.43 -11.64
CA MET A 45 7.83 -5.05 -11.69
C MET A 45 6.73 -4.05 -11.35
N CYS A 46 7.09 -2.86 -10.89
CA CYS A 46 6.14 -1.77 -10.72
C CYS A 46 5.69 -1.26 -12.11
N PRO A 47 4.38 -1.02 -12.35
CA PRO A 47 3.93 -0.42 -13.61
C PRO A 47 4.09 1.11 -13.61
N LEU A 48 4.34 1.72 -12.45
CA LEU A 48 4.52 3.17 -12.32
C LEU A 48 5.98 3.58 -12.50
N CYS A 49 6.94 2.73 -12.21
CA CYS A 49 8.38 3.05 -12.28
C CYS A 49 9.19 1.81 -12.66
N ASN A 50 10.50 1.95 -12.84
CA ASN A 50 11.37 0.86 -13.31
C ASN A 50 11.85 -0.11 -12.20
N ASP A 51 11.21 -0.11 -11.03
CA ASP A 51 11.57 -1.03 -9.95
C ASP A 51 11.18 -2.48 -10.30
N GLN A 52 12.11 -3.39 -10.04
CA GLN A 52 11.97 -4.81 -10.37
C GLN A 52 10.96 -5.55 -9.47
N PHE A 53 10.65 -5.00 -8.30
CA PHE A 53 9.81 -5.63 -7.29
C PHE A 53 8.76 -4.65 -6.75
N GLU A 54 7.54 -4.76 -7.26
CA GLU A 54 6.40 -4.04 -6.70
C GLU A 54 5.94 -4.70 -5.39
N THR A 55 6.57 -4.30 -4.28
CA THR A 55 6.24 -4.74 -2.92
C THR A 55 5.44 -3.69 -2.16
N THR A 56 4.87 -4.06 -1.01
CA THR A 56 4.23 -3.10 -0.09
C THR A 56 5.21 -2.01 0.34
N ASP A 57 6.44 -2.37 0.70
CA ASP A 57 7.51 -1.43 1.07
C ASP A 57 7.82 -0.48 -0.09
N HIS A 58 7.94 -1.01 -1.31
CA HIS A 58 8.15 -0.17 -2.49
C HIS A 58 7.01 0.84 -2.68
N LEU A 59 5.76 0.37 -2.64
CA LEU A 59 4.57 1.23 -2.79
C LEU A 59 4.52 2.34 -1.74
N LEU A 60 4.71 1.98 -0.46
CA LEU A 60 4.55 2.89 0.67
C LEU A 60 5.74 3.84 0.87
N LEU A 61 6.96 3.43 0.51
CA LEU A 61 8.18 4.13 0.91
C LEU A 61 9.10 4.55 -0.24
N HIS A 62 9.09 3.85 -1.38
CA HIS A 62 10.19 3.98 -2.35
C HIS A 62 9.77 4.35 -3.77
N CYS A 63 8.53 4.12 -4.17
CA CYS A 63 8.08 4.39 -5.54
C CYS A 63 8.21 5.89 -5.88
N PRO A 64 9.10 6.30 -6.80
CA PRO A 64 9.35 7.72 -7.05
C PRO A 64 8.11 8.44 -7.60
N ASN A 65 7.25 7.74 -8.34
CA ASN A 65 6.04 8.29 -8.95
C ASN A 65 4.83 8.39 -7.99
N LEU A 66 5.06 8.13 -6.70
CA LEU A 66 4.09 8.33 -5.62
C LEU A 66 4.60 9.32 -4.56
N ASP A 67 5.70 10.04 -4.84
CA ASP A 67 6.33 10.91 -3.85
C ASP A 67 5.43 12.07 -3.41
N ASP A 68 4.73 12.67 -4.36
CA ASP A 68 3.72 13.69 -4.10
C ASP A 68 2.61 13.17 -3.16
N LEU A 69 2.09 11.97 -3.41
CA LEU A 69 1.07 11.36 -2.54
C LEU A 69 1.63 11.04 -1.15
N ARG A 70 2.90 10.66 -1.05
CA ARG A 70 3.54 10.43 0.25
C ARG A 70 3.67 11.72 1.04
N GLN A 71 4.14 12.79 0.40
CA GLN A 71 4.26 14.11 1.03
C GLN A 71 2.90 14.65 1.50
N ASP A 72 1.84 14.40 0.74
CA ASP A 72 0.49 14.88 1.05
C ASP A 72 -0.24 14.08 2.14
N LEU A 73 -0.03 12.75 2.20
CA LEU A 73 -0.88 11.85 2.99
C LEU A 73 -0.13 11.02 4.04
N LEU A 74 1.18 10.84 3.91
CA LEU A 74 1.97 10.04 4.84
C LEU A 74 2.77 10.93 5.80
N PRO A 75 3.30 10.37 6.91
CA PRO A 75 4.11 11.15 7.84
C PRO A 75 5.40 11.67 7.19
N PRO A 76 5.98 12.80 7.65
CA PRO A 76 7.19 13.41 7.04
C PRO A 76 8.42 12.50 6.98
N THR A 77 8.53 11.53 7.89
CA THR A 77 9.57 10.49 7.89
C THR A 77 8.87 9.13 7.86
N PRO A 78 8.32 8.72 6.70
CA PRO A 78 7.43 7.58 6.63
C PRO A 78 8.19 6.28 6.89
N ASP A 79 7.64 5.43 7.75
CA ASP A 79 8.09 4.05 7.97
C ASP A 79 6.88 3.13 8.12
N ILE A 80 7.07 1.82 7.94
CA ILE A 80 5.97 0.85 8.00
C ILE A 80 5.17 0.95 9.31
N THR A 81 5.83 1.22 10.43
CA THR A 81 5.20 1.33 11.75
C THR A 81 4.30 2.57 11.82
N ASN A 82 4.84 3.74 11.48
CA ASN A 82 4.12 5.01 11.58
C ASN A 82 3.06 5.21 10.48
N ILE A 83 3.11 4.40 9.42
CA ILE A 83 2.08 4.35 8.36
C ILE A 83 0.96 3.38 8.72
N LEU A 84 1.29 2.17 9.20
CA LEU A 84 0.33 1.08 9.34
C LEU A 84 -0.18 0.85 10.76
N TYR A 85 0.49 1.36 11.81
CA TYR A 85 0.15 1.10 13.22
C TYR A 85 -0.02 2.39 14.04
N SER A 86 -0.44 3.48 13.38
CA SER A 86 -0.47 4.83 13.94
C SER A 86 -1.87 5.25 14.43
N THR A 87 -2.10 6.56 14.51
CA THR A 87 -3.38 7.17 14.90
C THR A 87 -4.47 6.87 13.89
N THR A 88 -5.73 6.97 14.31
CA THR A 88 -6.92 6.80 13.45
C THR A 88 -6.83 7.65 12.18
N ASP A 89 -6.44 8.92 12.31
CA ASP A 89 -6.35 9.82 11.15
C ASP A 89 -5.25 9.41 10.19
N GLN A 90 -4.09 8.99 10.71
CA GLN A 90 -3.03 8.48 9.85
C GLN A 90 -3.44 7.19 9.14
N LEU A 91 -4.15 6.27 9.80
CA LEU A 91 -4.66 5.06 9.15
C LEU A 91 -5.66 5.38 8.02
N LYS A 92 -6.51 6.39 8.19
CA LYS A 92 -7.40 6.88 7.12
C LYS A 92 -6.60 7.46 5.97
N ASN A 93 -5.59 8.29 6.26
CA ASN A 93 -4.72 8.86 5.23
C ASN A 93 -3.93 7.78 4.47
N THR A 94 -3.40 6.77 5.17
CA THR A 94 -2.73 5.62 4.56
C THR A 94 -3.69 4.85 3.64
N SER A 95 -4.94 4.63 4.06
CA SER A 95 -5.95 4.00 3.20
C SER A 95 -6.25 4.83 1.95
N LYS A 96 -6.38 6.16 2.10
CA LYS A 96 -6.56 7.09 0.99
C LYS A 96 -5.36 7.07 0.03
N PHE A 97 -4.15 7.12 0.56
CA PHE A 97 -2.90 6.99 -0.20
C PHE A 97 -2.93 5.72 -1.05
N TYR A 98 -3.21 4.57 -0.43
CA TYR A 98 -3.25 3.29 -1.11
C TYR A 98 -4.25 3.29 -2.28
N HIS A 99 -5.49 3.78 -2.06
CA HIS A 99 -6.48 3.82 -3.12
C HIS A 99 -6.10 4.76 -4.27
N MET A 100 -5.48 5.91 -3.98
CA MET A 100 -4.98 6.82 -5.02
C MET A 100 -3.82 6.21 -5.81
N ALA A 101 -2.87 5.57 -5.11
CA ALA A 101 -1.75 4.86 -5.72
C ALA A 101 -2.22 3.72 -6.63
N MET A 102 -3.17 2.90 -6.15
CA MET A 102 -3.78 1.83 -6.95
C MET A 102 -4.56 2.36 -8.16
N GLY A 103 -5.17 3.54 -8.05
CA GLY A 103 -5.79 4.23 -9.19
C GLY A 103 -4.77 4.61 -10.27
N ARG A 104 -3.64 5.22 -9.88
CA ARG A 104 -2.53 5.52 -10.80
C ARG A 104 -2.01 4.25 -11.45
N ARG A 105 -1.80 3.21 -10.65
CA ARG A 105 -1.33 1.89 -11.07
C ARG A 105 -2.24 1.27 -12.14
N ALA A 106 -3.55 1.28 -11.91
CA ALA A 106 -4.53 0.76 -12.85
C ALA A 106 -4.53 1.54 -14.18
N ASN A 107 -4.37 2.86 -14.13
CA ASN A 107 -4.29 3.69 -15.34
C ASN A 107 -3.01 3.42 -16.15
N ALA A 108 -1.87 3.20 -15.49
CA ALA A 108 -0.62 2.85 -16.17
C ALA A 108 -0.70 1.52 -16.93
N HIS A 109 -1.39 0.53 -16.35
CA HIS A 109 -1.64 -0.74 -17.04
C HIS A 109 -2.48 -0.57 -18.32
N ARG A 110 -3.51 0.28 -18.30
CA ARG A 110 -4.37 0.53 -19.49
C ARG A 110 -3.64 1.18 -20.66
N LEU A 111 -2.49 1.81 -20.45
CA LEU A 111 -1.72 2.47 -21.52
C LEU A 111 -0.78 1.49 -22.25
N LEU A 112 -0.67 0.25 -21.77
CA LEU A 112 0.16 -0.80 -22.36
C LEU A 112 -0.64 -1.88 -23.10
N ASP A 113 -1.98 -1.80 -23.04
CA ASP A 113 -2.95 -2.63 -23.78
C ASP A 113 -3.45 -1.88 -25.03
#